data_AF-A0A9P4VLX6-F1
#
_entry.id   AF-A0A9P4VLX6-F1
#
_cell.length_a   1.000
_cell.length_b   1.000
_cell.length_c   1.000
_cell.angle_alpha   90.00
_cell.angle_beta   90.00
_cell.angle_gamma   90.00
#
_symmetry.space_group_name_H-M   'P 1'
#
loop_
_entity.id
_entity.type
_entity.pdbx_description
1 polymer ?
#
loop_
_entity_poly.entity_id
_entity_poly.type
_entity_poly.pdbx_seq_one_letter_code
_entity_poly.pdbx_strand_id
1 'polypeptide(L)'
;MPTPCSACRRFSRSCIVDIPSGFCSECLARGSKCDLVVTQKDWDKLDALKARTRSELAAAEDEQESLQARVRRLRNQLRSLEEKEFEMSRRELGSIEELEALERAAEGQRASSVAPPSSAVVSPSGWSGLDFSALEGLEFPGFGDETVQVSDRSSSSA
;
A
#
# COMPACT_ATOMS: atom_id res chain seq x y z
N MET A 1 37.97 32.70 -24.22
CA MET A 1 37.56 33.57 -23.10
C MET A 1 37.18 32.68 -21.93
N PRO A 2 37.61 32.99 -20.69
CA PRO A 2 37.22 32.21 -19.52
C PRO A 2 35.70 32.24 -19.34
N THR A 3 35.14 31.14 -18.83
CA THR A 3 33.72 31.07 -18.48
C THR A 3 33.37 32.15 -17.47
N PRO A 4 32.32 32.96 -17.71
CA PRO A 4 31.92 34.00 -16.78
C PRO A 4 31.46 33.39 -15.45
N CYS A 5 31.69 34.09 -14.33
CA CYS A 5 31.15 33.66 -13.04
C CYS A 5 29.62 33.61 -13.07
N SER A 6 29.02 32.85 -12.16
CA SER A 6 27.57 32.65 -12.06
C SER A 6 26.81 33.99 -12.02
N ALA A 7 27.31 34.98 -11.27
CA ALA A 7 26.72 36.30 -11.16
C ALA A 7 26.78 37.07 -12.48
N CYS A 8 27.95 37.19 -13.10
CA CYS A 8 28.09 37.86 -14.41
C CYS A 8 27.28 37.17 -15.50
N ARG A 9 27.16 35.84 -15.47
CA ARG A 9 26.32 35.07 -16.40
C ARG A 9 24.83 35.38 -16.21
N ARG A 10 24.34 35.46 -14.96
CA ARG A 10 22.93 35.76 -14.66
C ARG A 10 22.54 37.19 -15.03
N PHE A 11 23.45 38.14 -14.86
CA PHE A 11 23.19 39.56 -15.14
C PHE A 11 23.77 40.03 -16.49
N SER A 12 24.21 39.09 -17.35
CA SER A 12 24.78 39.34 -18.67
C SER A 12 25.85 40.46 -18.68
N ARG A 13 26.82 40.40 -17.76
CA ARG A 13 27.88 41.41 -17.63
C ARG A 13 29.23 40.89 -18.10
N SER A 14 30.14 41.83 -18.40
CA SER A 14 31.53 41.52 -18.69
C SER A 14 32.24 40.97 -17.45
N CYS A 15 32.52 39.66 -17.45
CA CYS A 15 33.31 39.02 -16.40
C CYS A 15 34.79 39.16 -16.71
N ILE A 16 35.39 40.30 -16.34
CA ILE A 16 36.83 40.54 -16.50
C ILE A 16 37.50 40.19 -15.17
N VAL A 17 38.36 39.18 -15.19
CA VAL A 17 39.05 38.67 -14.00
C VAL A 17 40.29 39.51 -13.74
N ASP A 18 40.40 40.02 -12.52
CA ASP A 18 41.61 40.66 -12.04
C ASP A 18 42.52 39.58 -11.41
N ILE A 19 43.67 39.32 -12.05
CA ILE A 19 44.60 38.24 -11.69
C ILE A 19 45.11 38.34 -10.23
N PRO A 20 45.50 39.52 -9.70
CA PRO A 20 46.00 39.60 -8.31
C PRO A 20 44.93 39.38 -7.25
N SER A 21 43.69 39.81 -7.50
CA SER A 21 42.60 39.61 -6.54
C SER A 21 41.91 38.24 -6.70
N GLY A 22 42.00 37.61 -7.87
CA GLY A 22 41.29 36.37 -8.19
C GLY A 22 39.79 36.54 -8.36
N PHE A 23 39.28 37.76 -8.25
CA PHE A 23 37.86 38.11 -8.41
C PHE A 23 37.64 38.80 -9.75
N CYS A 24 36.40 38.74 -10.27
CA CYS A 24 36.07 39.60 -11.41
C CYS A 24 35.77 41.03 -10.93
N SER A 25 36.09 42.01 -11.77
CA SER A 25 35.95 43.44 -11.46
C SER A 25 34.53 43.82 -11.02
N GLU A 26 33.52 43.26 -11.69
CA GLU A 26 32.10 43.47 -11.38
C GLU A 26 31.70 42.93 -10.00
N CYS A 27 32.16 41.73 -9.65
CA CYS A 27 31.84 41.15 -8.34
C CYS A 27 32.59 41.85 -7.21
N LEU A 28 33.85 42.23 -7.46
CA LEU A 28 34.68 42.98 -6.52
C LEU A 28 34.09 44.36 -6.23
N ALA A 29 33.69 45.09 -7.26
CA ALA A 29 33.08 46.43 -7.13
C ALA A 29 31.76 46.41 -6.33
N ARG A 30 31.03 45.29 -6.38
CA ARG A 30 29.75 45.13 -5.68
C ARG A 30 29.86 44.45 -4.32
N GLY A 31 31.05 43.98 -3.94
CA GLY A 31 31.22 43.15 -2.74
C GLY A 31 30.42 41.85 -2.78
N SER A 32 30.09 41.34 -3.96
CA SER A 32 29.31 40.11 -4.13
C SER A 32 30.25 38.89 -4.26
N LYS A 33 29.79 37.71 -3.83
CA LYS A 33 30.57 36.47 -3.97
C LYS A 33 30.81 36.16 -5.46
N CYS A 34 32.08 36.03 -5.85
CA CYS A 34 32.46 35.55 -7.17
C CYS A 34 32.76 34.05 -7.08
N ASP A 35 32.01 33.22 -7.81
CA ASP A 35 32.21 31.77 -7.83
C ASP A 35 33.34 31.33 -8.77
N LEU A 36 34.22 32.25 -9.19
CA LEU A 36 35.32 31.93 -10.11
C LEU A 36 36.46 31.19 -9.42
N VAL A 37 36.66 31.45 -8.13
CA VAL A 37 37.65 30.78 -7.29
C VAL A 37 36.90 30.01 -6.22
N VAL A 38 36.95 28.68 -6.30
CA VAL A 38 36.40 27.79 -5.27
C VAL A 38 37.39 27.73 -4.12
N THR A 39 36.94 28.10 -2.92
CA THR A 39 37.80 28.09 -1.73
C THR A 39 37.84 26.71 -1.10
N GLN A 40 38.88 26.41 -0.30
CA GLN A 40 38.93 25.17 0.49
C GLN A 40 37.67 24.99 1.35
N LYS A 41 37.15 26.08 1.94
CA LYS A 41 35.92 26.04 2.74
C LYS A 41 34.69 25.64 1.93
N ASP A 42 34.64 25.96 0.64
CA ASP A 42 33.54 25.54 -0.23
C ASP A 42 33.63 24.03 -0.52
N TRP A 43 34.85 23.48 -0.65
CA TRP A 43 35.07 22.04 -0.75
C TRP A 43 34.69 21.30 0.53
N ASP A 44 35.12 21.79 1.69
CA ASP A 44 34.80 21.17 2.98
C ASP A 44 33.28 21.11 3.21
N LYS A 45 32.55 22.18 2.85
CA LYS A 45 31.08 22.21 2.90
C LYS A 45 30.46 21.17 1.97
N LEU A 46 30.99 21.05 0.76
CA LEU A 46 30.48 20.11 -0.23
C LEU A 46 30.71 18.66 0.21
N ASP A 47 31.85 18.36 0.83
CA ASP A 47 32.14 17.03 1.37
C ASP A 47 31.28 16.72 2.60
N ALA A 48 31.04 17.69 3.48
CA ALA A 48 30.10 17.53 4.59
C ALA A 48 28.67 17.24 4.10
N LEU A 49 28.22 17.95 3.06
CA LEU A 49 26.92 17.69 2.42
C LEU A 49 26.87 16.30 1.80
N LYS A 50 27.89 15.89 1.05
CA LYS A 50 27.98 14.53 0.48
C LYS A 50 27.94 13.47 1.57
N ALA A 51 28.67 13.65 2.66
CA ALA A 51 28.70 12.70 3.78
C ALA A 51 27.31 12.58 4.42
N ARG A 52 26.65 13.71 4.67
CA ARG A 52 25.28 13.73 5.19
C ARG A 52 24.30 13.03 4.25
N THR A 53 24.28 13.39 2.98
CA THR A 53 23.37 12.79 2.00
C THR A 53 23.61 11.29 1.83
N ARG A 54 24.87 10.82 1.88
CA ARG A 54 25.19 9.39 1.87
C ARG A 54 24.65 8.67 3.10
N SER A 55 24.73 9.27 4.28
CA SER A 55 24.18 8.69 5.50
C SER A 55 22.65 8.64 5.46
N GLU A 56 22.00 9.68 4.95
CA GLU A 56 20.54 9.71 4.78
C GLU A 56 20.10 8.66 3.75
N LEU A 57 20.84 8.49 2.65
CA LEU A 57 20.58 7.45 1.65
C LEU A 57 20.69 6.04 2.25
N ALA A 58 21.77 5.76 2.99
CA ALA A 58 21.96 4.45 3.62
C ALA A 58 20.82 4.11 4.60
N ALA A 59 20.40 5.09 5.42
CA ALA A 59 19.27 4.88 6.33
C ALA A 59 17.96 4.59 5.58
N ALA A 60 17.70 5.31 4.47
CA ALA A 60 16.52 5.07 3.65
C ALA A 60 16.57 3.69 2.95
N GLU A 61 17.74 3.23 2.53
CA GLU A 61 17.95 1.90 1.95
C GLU A 61 17.69 0.78 2.98
N ASP A 62 18.18 0.94 4.21
CA ASP A 62 17.91 0.00 5.31
C ASP A 62 16.40 -0.07 5.65
N GLU A 63 15.73 1.09 5.72
CA GLU A 63 14.28 1.17 5.91
C GLU A 63 13.54 0.45 4.76
N GLN A 64 13.95 0.69 3.51
CA GLN A 64 13.36 0.06 2.35
C GLN A 64 13.50 -1.47 2.42
N GLU A 65 14.67 -1.99 2.80
CA GLU A 65 14.87 -3.43 2.96
C GLU A 65 13.94 -4.02 4.03
N SER A 66 13.79 -3.35 5.16
CA SER A 66 12.89 -3.78 6.24
C SER A 66 11.43 -3.85 5.78
N LEU A 67 10.98 -2.87 4.98
CA LEU A 67 9.65 -2.82 4.40
C LEU A 67 9.47 -3.93 3.36
N GLN A 68 10.46 -4.19 2.51
CA GLN A 68 10.42 -5.30 1.55
C GLN A 68 10.34 -6.65 2.26
N ALA A 69 11.07 -6.85 3.35
CA ALA A 69 10.98 -8.07 4.17
C ALA A 69 9.56 -8.24 4.78
N ARG A 70 8.95 -7.14 5.24
CA ARG A 70 7.54 -7.15 5.69
C ARG A 70 6.58 -7.52 4.56
N VAL A 71 6.72 -6.92 3.38
CA VAL A 71 5.91 -7.24 2.20
C VAL A 71 6.03 -8.73 1.82
N ARG A 72 7.25 -9.29 1.83
CA ARG A 72 7.46 -10.72 1.56
C ARG A 72 6.74 -11.61 2.57
N ARG A 73 6.83 -11.28 3.87
CA ARG A 73 6.10 -12.00 4.92
C ARG A 73 4.59 -11.96 4.71
N LEU A 74 4.03 -10.78 4.43
CA LEU A 74 2.59 -10.61 4.18
C LEU A 74 2.14 -11.39 2.94
N ARG A 75 2.93 -11.40 1.86
CA ARG A 75 2.62 -12.21 0.66
C ARG A 75 2.58 -13.70 0.96
N ASN A 76 3.51 -14.20 1.77
CA ASN A 76 3.52 -15.60 2.16
C ASN A 76 2.32 -15.95 3.06
N GLN A 77 1.94 -15.04 3.97
CA GLN A 77 0.75 -15.19 4.79
C GLN A 77 -0.52 -15.24 3.93
N LEU A 78 -0.66 -14.31 2.98
CA LEU A 78 -1.79 -14.29 2.05
C LEU A 78 -1.91 -15.62 1.29
N ARG A 79 -0.81 -16.09 0.69
CA ARG A 79 -0.80 -17.38 0.00
C ARG A 79 -1.23 -18.54 0.90
N SER A 80 -0.74 -18.57 2.14
CA SER A 80 -1.13 -19.63 3.09
C SER A 80 -2.61 -19.57 3.49
N LEU A 81 -3.24 -18.39 3.43
CA LEU A 81 -4.67 -18.24 3.68
C LEU A 81 -5.47 -18.69 2.46
N GLU A 82 -5.06 -18.31 1.25
CA GLU A 82 -5.67 -18.77 -0.01
C GLU A 82 -5.61 -20.31 -0.14
N GLU A 83 -4.49 -20.92 0.23
CA GLU A 83 -4.36 -22.39 0.25
C GLU A 83 -5.32 -23.05 1.25
N LYS A 84 -5.50 -22.44 2.44
CA LYS A 84 -6.45 -22.94 3.45
C LYS A 84 -7.89 -22.75 3.00
N GLU A 85 -8.21 -21.62 2.40
CA GLU A 85 -9.51 -21.34 1.81
C GLU A 85 -9.85 -22.39 0.77
N PHE A 86 -8.94 -22.65 -0.17
CA PHE A 86 -9.11 -23.67 -1.20
C PHE A 86 -9.35 -25.07 -0.61
N GLU A 87 -8.57 -25.47 0.39
CA GLU A 87 -8.73 -26.77 1.05
C GLU A 87 -10.05 -26.89 1.80
N MET A 88 -10.51 -25.84 2.47
CA MET A 88 -11.83 -25.82 3.11
C MET A 88 -12.93 -25.94 2.05
N SER A 89 -12.89 -25.12 0.99
CA SER A 89 -13.87 -25.19 -0.10
C SER A 89 -13.92 -26.59 -0.74
N ARG A 90 -12.77 -27.23 -0.92
CA ARG A 90 -12.70 -28.60 -1.46
C ARG A 90 -13.40 -29.62 -0.56
N ARG A 91 -13.23 -29.51 0.76
CA ARG A 91 -13.88 -30.40 1.73
C ARG A 91 -15.39 -30.19 1.77
N GLU A 92 -15.83 -28.93 1.75
CA GLU A 92 -17.25 -28.59 1.73
C GLU A 92 -17.92 -29.16 0.47
N LEU A 93 -17.31 -28.99 -0.70
CA LEU A 93 -17.84 -29.54 -1.96
C LEU A 93 -17.90 -31.08 -1.93
N GLY A 94 -16.86 -31.76 -1.43
CA GLY A 94 -16.87 -33.22 -1.29
C GLY A 94 -17.96 -33.70 -0.32
N SER A 95 -18.16 -33.00 0.80
CA SER A 95 -19.23 -33.29 1.76
C SER A 95 -20.62 -33.15 1.14
N ILE A 96 -20.84 -32.10 0.34
CA ILE A 96 -22.10 -31.90 -0.39
C ILE A 96 -22.34 -33.04 -1.39
N GLU A 97 -21.33 -33.40 -2.20
CA GLU A 97 -21.45 -34.49 -3.16
C GLU A 97 -21.80 -35.85 -2.50
N GLU A 98 -21.20 -36.14 -1.33
CA GLU A 98 -21.50 -37.32 -0.53
C GLU A 98 -22.96 -37.30 -0.03
N LEU A 99 -23.42 -36.17 0.51
CA LEU A 99 -24.80 -36.00 0.98
C LEU A 99 -25.81 -36.19 -0.15
N GLU A 100 -25.57 -35.57 -1.31
CA GLU A 100 -26.43 -35.72 -2.49
C GLU A 100 -26.48 -37.18 -2.99
N ALA A 101 -25.36 -37.91 -2.91
CA ALA A 101 -25.34 -39.32 -3.28
C ALA A 101 -26.17 -40.18 -2.33
N LEU A 102 -26.10 -39.91 -1.02
CA LEU A 102 -26.92 -40.58 -0.01
C LEU A 102 -28.40 -40.25 -0.18
N GLU A 103 -28.75 -39.00 -0.46
CA GLU A 103 -30.13 -38.58 -0.73
C GLU A 103 -30.70 -39.30 -1.95
N ARG A 104 -29.99 -39.28 -3.09
CA ARG A 104 -30.41 -40.01 -4.30
C ARG A 104 -30.58 -41.52 -4.06
N ALA A 105 -29.69 -42.13 -3.27
CA ALA A 105 -29.81 -43.54 -2.91
C ALA A 105 -31.03 -43.81 -2.01
N ALA A 106 -31.30 -42.93 -1.05
CA ALA A 106 -32.47 -43.03 -0.16
C ALA A 106 -33.78 -42.80 -0.92
N GLU A 107 -33.82 -41.85 -1.86
CA GLU A 107 -34.96 -41.64 -2.75
C GLU A 107 -35.23 -42.85 -3.63
N GLY A 108 -34.19 -43.46 -4.22
CA GLY A 108 -34.33 -44.70 -4.99
C GLY A 108 -34.87 -45.86 -4.15
N GLN A 109 -34.40 -46.00 -2.90
CA GLN A 109 -34.93 -47.00 -1.96
C GLN A 109 -36.38 -46.73 -1.57
N ARG A 110 -36.72 -45.45 -1.29
CA ARG A 110 -38.11 -45.04 -1.01
C ARG A 110 -39.01 -45.34 -2.18
N ALA A 111 -38.63 -44.94 -3.40
CA ALA A 111 -39.40 -45.21 -4.62
C ALA A 111 -39.61 -46.71 -4.87
N SER A 112 -38.62 -47.55 -4.55
CA SER A 112 -38.74 -49.01 -4.64
C SER A 112 -39.59 -49.65 -3.53
N SER A 113 -39.81 -48.94 -2.41
CA SER A 113 -40.60 -49.40 -1.25
C SER A 113 -42.07 -48.94 -1.26
N VAL A 114 -42.50 -48.15 -2.25
CA VAL A 114 -43.90 -47.73 -2.37
C VAL A 114 -44.73 -48.85 -3.01
N ALA A 115 -45.38 -49.65 -2.16
CA ALA A 115 -46.70 -50.23 -2.48
C ALA A 115 -47.70 -49.08 -2.74
N PRO A 116 -48.72 -49.24 -3.61
CA PRO A 116 -49.57 -48.13 -4.02
C PRO A 116 -50.22 -47.46 -2.80
N PRO A 117 -50.21 -46.11 -2.71
CA PRO A 117 -50.83 -45.44 -1.58
C PRO A 117 -52.35 -45.58 -1.66
N SER A 118 -52.92 -46.18 -0.62
CA SER A 118 -54.32 -45.91 -0.26
C SER A 118 -54.44 -44.41 -0.03
N SER A 119 -55.33 -43.78 -0.78
CA SER A 119 -55.56 -42.33 -0.85
C SER A 119 -55.83 -41.72 0.53
N ALA A 120 -54.81 -41.08 1.10
CA ALA A 120 -54.96 -40.12 2.18
C ALA A 120 -54.34 -38.80 1.73
N VAL A 121 -55.21 -37.81 1.51
CA VAL A 121 -54.87 -36.44 1.14
C VAL A 121 -54.17 -35.79 2.32
N VAL A 122 -52.85 -35.62 2.24
CA VAL A 122 -52.12 -34.76 3.18
C VAL A 122 -52.01 -33.38 2.53
N SER A 123 -52.74 -32.43 3.09
CA SER A 123 -52.82 -31.05 2.64
C SER A 123 -51.47 -30.34 2.82
N PRO A 124 -50.86 -29.74 1.78
CA PRO A 124 -49.61 -29.00 1.90
C PRO A 124 -49.95 -27.57 2.32
N SER A 125 -49.93 -27.27 3.62
CA SER A 125 -50.20 -25.91 4.11
C SER A 125 -49.33 -25.51 5.30
N GLY A 126 -48.09 -25.99 5.36
CA GLY A 126 -47.16 -25.73 6.47
C GLY A 126 -46.06 -24.70 6.21
N TRP A 127 -45.93 -24.16 5.00
CA TRP A 127 -44.77 -23.30 4.62
C TRP A 127 -45.15 -21.84 4.34
N SER A 128 -46.42 -21.47 4.45
CA SER A 128 -46.89 -20.09 4.23
C SER A 128 -46.71 -19.17 5.45
N GLY A 129 -45.97 -19.63 6.48
CA GLY A 129 -45.78 -18.92 7.75
C GLY A 129 -44.39 -18.34 7.97
N LEU A 130 -43.50 -18.37 6.96
CA LEU A 130 -42.28 -17.58 6.99
C LEU A 130 -42.58 -16.20 6.42
N ASP A 131 -43.08 -15.31 7.28
CA ASP A 131 -43.13 -13.89 6.98
C ASP A 131 -41.70 -13.34 7.04
N PHE A 132 -41.08 -13.21 5.86
CA PHE A 132 -39.74 -12.61 5.71
C PHE A 132 -39.73 -11.11 6.07
N SER A 133 -40.90 -10.50 6.28
CA SER A 133 -41.03 -9.09 6.72
C SER A 133 -40.74 -8.89 8.21
N ALA A 134 -40.61 -9.97 9.00
CA ALA A 134 -40.26 -9.88 10.42
C ALA A 134 -38.74 -9.87 10.69
N LEU A 135 -37.90 -9.99 9.65
CA LEU A 135 -36.44 -9.95 9.78
C LEU A 135 -35.81 -8.61 9.36
N GLU A 136 -36.59 -7.55 9.26
CA GLU A 136 -36.10 -6.17 8.99
C GLU A 136 -35.73 -5.40 10.27
N GLY A 137 -35.79 -6.04 11.45
CA GLY A 137 -35.57 -5.41 12.76
C GLY A 137 -34.36 -5.89 13.56
N LEU A 138 -33.53 -6.79 13.01
CA LEU A 138 -32.26 -7.12 13.65
C LEU A 138 -31.22 -6.07 13.24
N GLU A 139 -31.17 -4.99 14.03
CA GLU A 139 -30.01 -4.13 14.14
C GLU A 139 -28.79 -5.03 14.39
N PHE A 140 -27.98 -5.19 13.35
CA PHE A 140 -26.63 -5.72 13.49
C PHE A 140 -25.88 -4.80 14.47
N PRO A 141 -25.35 -5.32 15.60
CA PRO A 141 -24.47 -4.53 16.43
C PRO A 141 -23.18 -4.28 15.66
N GLY A 142 -23.06 -3.06 15.12
CA GLY A 142 -21.80 -2.35 14.93
C GLY A 142 -20.79 -2.97 13.98
N PHE A 143 -21.02 -2.85 12.67
CA PHE A 143 -19.89 -2.52 11.79
C PHE A 143 -19.57 -1.05 12.00
N GLY A 144 -18.73 -0.78 13.00
CA GLY A 144 -18.12 0.51 13.19
C GLY A 144 -17.33 0.86 11.95
N ASP A 145 -17.79 1.92 11.29
CA ASP A 145 -17.14 2.63 10.21
C ASP A 145 -15.76 3.12 10.72
N GLU A 146 -14.70 2.33 10.47
CA GLU A 146 -13.34 2.77 10.72
C GLU A 146 -12.95 3.70 9.56
N THR A 147 -13.41 4.94 9.66
CA THR A 147 -12.90 6.03 8.84
C THR A 147 -11.41 6.16 9.12
N VAL A 148 -10.59 5.70 8.18
CA VAL A 148 -9.15 5.96 8.16
C VAL A 148 -8.95 7.47 7.99
N GLN A 149 -8.84 8.19 9.11
CA GLN A 149 -8.34 9.55 9.11
C GLN A 149 -6.82 9.51 8.92
N VAL A 150 -6.38 9.70 7.69
CA VAL A 150 -5.02 10.15 7.39
C VAL A 150 -4.94 11.61 7.83
N SER A 151 -4.53 11.84 9.08
CA SER A 151 -4.18 13.17 9.57
C SER A 151 -2.66 13.27 9.64
N ASP A 152 -2.13 14.03 8.70
CA ASP A 152 -0.73 14.37 8.55
C ASP A 152 -0.11 14.86 9.87
N ARG A 153 0.99 14.20 10.24
CA ARG A 153 1.99 14.76 11.15
C ARG A 153 2.68 15.91 10.42
N SER A 154 2.22 17.13 10.66
CA SER A 154 3.07 18.33 10.52
C SER A 154 3.45 18.79 11.91
N SER A 155 4.58 18.26 12.38
CA SER A 155 5.36 18.84 13.45
C SER A 155 5.82 20.24 13.04
N SER A 156 5.42 21.26 13.78
CA SER A 156 6.14 22.54 13.79
C SER A 156 6.31 22.94 15.25
N SER A 157 7.54 22.76 15.72
CA SER A 157 8.05 23.28 16.99
C SER A 157 9.30 24.09 16.64
N ALA A 158 9.47 25.19 17.38
CA ALA A 158 10.55 26.18 17.33
C ALA A 158 10.35 27.33 16.33
#